data_AF-A0AA35IC54-F1
#
_entry.id   AF-A0AA35IC54-F1
#
_cell.length_a   1.000
_cell.length_b   1.000
_cell.length_c   1.000
_cell.angle_alpha   90.00
_cell.angle_beta   90.00
_cell.angle_gamma   90.00
#
_symmetry.space_group_name_H-M   'P 1'
#
loop_
_entity.id
_entity.type
_entity.pdbx_description
1 polymer ?
#
loop_
_entity_poly.entity_id
_entity_poly.type
_entity_poly.pdbx_seq_one_letter_code
_entity_poly.pdbx_strand_id
1 'polypeptide(L)'
;MSNYSCDYVRRHYDVPAEIGRRVVASGEPGVIMADRGHYIGVILDSDPKKRIRNYHPTWEMQYGEMAEKLPLKRYQVLVAGWDWWDITNRTIVDVFASTPSQAKYKAYERCEYHDIECMFGFKVRRA
;
A
#
# COMPACT_ATOMS: atom_id res chain seq x y z
N MET A 1 -3.04 7.10 15.14
CA MET A 1 -1.66 6.90 14.67
C MET A 1 -1.74 6.44 13.23
N SER A 2 -1.30 7.27 12.29
CA SER A 2 -1.47 7.01 10.86
C SER A 2 -0.53 5.87 10.45
N ASN A 3 -1.06 4.66 10.27
CA ASN A 3 -0.37 3.45 9.78
C ASN A 3 0.13 3.56 8.31
N TYR A 4 0.40 4.78 7.84
CA TYR A 4 0.80 5.13 6.47
C TYR A 4 2.12 5.91 6.40
N SER A 5 2.81 6.01 7.54
CA SER A 5 4.05 6.75 7.66
C SER A 5 5.21 5.82 7.36
N CYS A 6 6.07 6.22 6.42
CA CYS A 6 7.39 5.63 6.23
C CYS A 6 8.29 6.04 7.41
N ASP A 7 7.88 5.76 8.65
CA ASP A 7 8.44 6.34 9.88
C ASP A 7 9.93 6.05 10.00
N TYR A 8 10.33 4.80 9.71
CA TYR A 8 11.73 4.41 9.69
C TYR A 8 12.51 5.25 8.66
N VAL A 9 12.02 5.30 7.41
CA VAL A 9 12.66 6.05 6.32
C VAL A 9 12.82 7.53 6.70
N ARG A 10 11.74 8.15 7.19
CA ARG A 10 11.73 9.57 7.58
C ARG A 10 12.78 9.87 8.63
N ARG A 11 12.87 9.03 9.67
CA ARG A 11 13.80 9.25 10.79
C ARG A 11 15.23 8.88 10.45
N HIS A 12 15.45 7.82 9.65
CA HIS A 12 16.77 7.30 9.37
C HIS A 12 17.49 8.07 8.25
N TYR A 13 16.77 8.42 7.19
CA TYR A 13 17.32 9.12 6.03
C TYR A 13 17.05 10.64 6.03
N ASP A 14 16.29 11.14 7.00
CA ASP A 14 15.87 12.54 7.11
C ASP A 14 15.19 13.08 5.84
N VAL A 15 14.21 12.31 5.34
CA VAL A 15 13.44 12.64 4.13
C VAL A 15 11.94 12.70 4.43
N PRO A 16 11.15 13.50 3.72
CA PRO A 16 9.72 13.63 3.99
C PRO A 16 8.88 12.48 3.41
N ALA A 17 9.38 11.24 3.39
CA ALA A 17 8.71 10.09 2.77
C ALA A 17 7.37 9.77 3.44
N GLU A 18 6.30 9.69 2.64
CA GLU A 18 4.95 9.40 3.11
C GLU A 18 4.12 8.75 2.02
N ILE A 19 3.27 7.76 2.35
CA ILE A 19 2.38 7.14 1.37
C ILE A 19 1.43 8.21 0.82
N GLY A 20 1.38 8.32 -0.51
CA GLY A 20 0.63 9.33 -1.24
C GLY A 20 1.47 10.54 -1.65
N ARG A 21 2.72 10.67 -1.18
CA ARG A 21 3.59 11.78 -1.60
C ARG A 21 4.06 11.60 -3.04
N ARG A 22 4.06 12.70 -3.79
CA ARG A 22 4.64 12.81 -5.13
C ARG A 22 6.15 12.74 -5.05
N VAL A 23 6.75 12.04 -6.00
CA VAL A 23 8.20 11.97 -6.15
C VAL A 23 8.61 12.05 -7.62
N VAL A 24 9.85 12.44 -7.86
CA VAL A 24 10.57 12.14 -9.09
C VAL A 24 11.69 11.18 -8.72
N ALA A 25 11.60 9.94 -9.19
CA ALA A 25 12.53 8.86 -8.90
C ALA A 25 13.33 8.54 -10.17
N SER A 26 14.65 8.76 -10.14
CA SER A 26 15.53 8.60 -11.31
C SER A 26 15.01 9.34 -12.56
N GLY A 27 14.50 10.56 -12.36
CA GLY A 27 13.95 11.40 -13.42
C GLY A 27 12.51 11.08 -13.83
N GLU A 28 11.88 10.03 -13.30
CA GLU A 28 10.49 9.67 -13.62
C GLU A 28 9.52 10.05 -12.50
N PRO A 29 8.41 10.76 -12.81
CA PRO A 29 7.41 11.13 -11.81
C PRO A 29 6.59 9.94 -11.31
N GLY A 30 6.25 9.94 -10.03
CA GLY A 30 5.45 8.88 -9.41
C GLY A 30 4.89 9.24 -8.03
N VAL A 31 4.32 8.22 -7.37
CA VAL A 31 3.70 8.32 -6.03
C VAL A 31 4.22 7.21 -5.13
N ILE A 32 4.58 7.55 -3.90
CA ILE A 32 4.90 6.56 -2.86
C ILE A 32 3.61 5.83 -2.46
N MET A 33 3.63 4.50 -2.51
CA MET A 33 2.45 3.64 -2.30
C MET A 33 2.68 2.51 -1.31
N ALA A 34 3.91 2.29 -0.85
CA ALA A 34 4.22 1.31 0.19
C ALA A 34 5.45 1.72 1.00
N ASP A 35 5.38 1.46 2.30
CA ASP A 35 6.56 1.41 3.17
C ASP A 35 7.21 0.02 3.03
N ARG A 36 8.53 -0.01 2.80
CA ARG A 36 9.33 -1.23 2.63
C ARG A 36 10.65 -1.15 3.43
N GLY A 37 10.63 -0.48 4.58
CA GLY A 37 11.79 -0.41 5.47
C GLY A 37 12.88 0.51 4.93
N HIS A 38 14.00 -0.03 4.47
CA HIS A 38 15.07 0.77 3.86
C HIS A 38 14.73 1.32 2.46
N TYR A 39 13.61 0.87 1.88
CA TYR A 39 13.15 1.30 0.56
C TYR A 39 11.75 1.90 0.65
N ILE A 40 11.43 2.77 -0.30
CA ILE A 40 10.07 3.23 -0.55
C ILE A 40 9.52 2.55 -1.80
N GLY A 41 8.27 2.10 -1.73
CA GLY A 41 7.57 1.53 -2.86
C GLY A 41 6.90 2.63 -3.68
N VAL A 42 7.35 2.88 -4.90
CA VAL A 42 6.81 3.93 -5.78
C VAL A 42 6.08 3.30 -6.96
N ILE A 43 4.95 3.90 -7.34
CA ILE A 43 4.32 3.67 -8.65
C ILE A 43 4.66 4.86 -9.53
N LEU A 44 5.32 4.59 -10.66
CA LEU A 44 5.58 5.60 -11.68
C LEU A 44 4.29 5.89 -12.46
N ASP A 45 4.10 7.15 -12.82
CA ASP A 45 2.92 7.59 -13.60
C ASP A 45 2.88 6.94 -14.99
N SER A 46 4.07 6.66 -15.55
CA SER A 46 4.27 6.01 -16.84
C SER A 46 3.89 4.52 -16.84
N ASP A 47 3.77 3.87 -15.67
CA ASP A 47 3.52 2.42 -15.59
C ASP A 47 2.02 2.09 -15.71
N PRO A 48 1.56 1.55 -16.86
CA PRO A 48 0.13 1.25 -17.08
C PRO A 48 -0.40 0.14 -16.16
N LYS A 49 0.49 -0.72 -15.66
CA LYS A 49 0.15 -1.81 -14.75
C LYS A 49 0.15 -1.37 -13.29
N LYS A 50 0.55 -0.12 -13.00
CA LYS A 50 0.59 0.47 -11.66
C LYS A 50 1.37 -0.39 -10.67
N ARG A 51 2.55 -0.86 -11.07
CA ARG A 51 3.39 -1.74 -10.25
C ARG A 51 4.15 -0.92 -9.21
N ILE A 52 4.20 -1.42 -7.97
CA ILE A 52 4.97 -0.82 -6.89
C ILE A 52 6.40 -1.34 -6.96
N ARG A 53 7.36 -0.47 -7.30
CA ARG A 53 8.79 -0.79 -7.40
C ARG A 53 9.57 -0.18 -6.24
N ASN A 54 10.68 -0.81 -5.86
CA ASN A 54 11.53 -0.32 -4.78
C ASN A 54 12.43 0.80 -5.29
N TYR A 55 12.50 1.90 -4.54
CA TYR A 55 13.49 2.95 -4.73
C TYR A 55 14.17 3.26 -3.40
N HIS A 56 15.47 3.56 -3.47
CA HIS A 56 16.18 4.01 -2.29
C HIS A 56 15.73 5.44 -1.95
N PRO A 57 15.45 5.77 -0.67
CA PRO A 57 14.86 7.05 -0.31
C PRO A 57 15.71 8.28 -0.65
N THR A 58 17.02 8.11 -0.84
CA THR A 58 17.96 9.23 -1.12
C THR A 58 18.62 9.16 -2.49
N TRP A 59 18.49 8.06 -3.24
CA TRP A 59 19.14 7.93 -4.56
C TRP A 59 18.24 8.57 -5.61
N GLU A 60 18.71 9.65 -6.26
CA GLU A 60 18.01 10.34 -7.35
C GLU A 60 16.52 10.58 -7.05
N MET A 61 16.26 10.95 -5.79
CA MET A 61 14.92 11.09 -5.27
C MET A 61 14.64 12.56 -5.01
N GLN A 62 13.57 13.07 -5.63
CA GLN A 62 13.03 14.38 -5.33
C GLN A 62 11.64 14.20 -4.74
N TYR A 63 11.39 14.83 -3.60
CA TYR A 63 10.13 14.77 -2.91
C TYR A 63 9.31 16.02 -3.21
N GLY A 64 8.06 15.82 -3.60
CA GLY A 64 7.10 16.90 -3.81
C GLY A 64 5.99 16.91 -2.76
N GLU A 65 4.87 17.50 -3.16
CA GLU A 65 3.64 17.60 -2.37
C GLU A 65 2.88 16.26 -2.30
N MET A 66 1.82 16.23 -1.49
CA MET A 66 0.90 15.10 -1.48
C MET A 66 0.10 15.02 -2.78
N ALA A 67 -0.08 13.81 -3.31
CA ALA A 67 -0.86 13.60 -4.52
C ALA A 67 -2.35 13.88 -4.25
N GLU A 68 -2.97 14.69 -5.12
CA GLU A 68 -4.42 14.93 -5.08
C GLU A 68 -5.24 13.64 -5.28
N LYS A 69 -4.68 12.71 -6.08
CA LYS A 69 -5.32 11.44 -6.40
C LYS A 69 -4.30 10.31 -6.36
N LEU A 70 -4.60 9.28 -5.58
CA LEU A 70 -3.77 8.08 -5.51
C LEU A 70 -3.94 7.21 -6.77
N PRO A 71 -2.85 6.57 -7.25
CA PRO A 71 -2.90 5.66 -8.40
C PRO A 71 -3.74 4.41 -8.13
N LEU A 72 -3.83 3.97 -6.87
CA LEU A 72 -4.61 2.81 -6.42
C LEU A 72 -5.71 3.24 -5.44
N LYS A 73 -6.77 2.42 -5.36
CA LYS A 73 -7.87 2.62 -4.40
C LYS A 73 -7.55 1.89 -3.11
N ARG A 74 -7.99 2.45 -1.98
CA ARG A 74 -7.95 1.77 -0.68
C ARG A 74 -9.15 0.83 -0.55
N TYR A 75 -8.89 -0.39 -0.09
CA TYR A 75 -9.87 -1.40 0.22
C TYR A 75 -9.67 -1.92 1.63
N GLN A 76 -10.77 -2.26 2.27
CA GLN A 76 -10.79 -3.06 3.49
C GLN A 76 -11.15 -4.49 3.12
N VAL A 77 -10.34 -5.45 3.56
CA VAL A 77 -10.57 -6.87 3.36
C VAL A 77 -10.77 -7.54 4.72
N LEU A 78 -11.95 -8.12 4.94
CA LEU A 78 -12.23 -8.99 6.06
C LEU A 78 -11.62 -10.36 5.75
N VAL A 79 -10.55 -10.71 6.47
CA VAL A 79 -9.81 -11.97 6.27
C VAL A 79 -10.19 -13.05 7.29
N ALA A 80 -10.69 -12.64 8.46
CA ALA A 80 -11.23 -13.52 9.49
C ALA A 80 -12.47 -12.85 10.13
N GLY A 81 -13.46 -13.66 10.50
CA GLY A 81 -14.73 -13.21 11.08
C GLY A 81 -15.94 -13.59 10.21
N TRP A 82 -17.13 -13.59 10.80
CA TRP A 82 -18.34 -14.04 10.10
C TRP A 82 -18.89 -12.98 9.14
N ASP A 83 -18.92 -11.71 9.59
CA ASP A 83 -19.35 -10.57 8.78
C ASP A 83 -18.78 -9.24 9.30
N TRP A 84 -19.05 -8.15 8.58
CA TRP A 84 -18.61 -6.79 8.91
C TRP A 84 -19.13 -6.29 10.27
N TRP A 85 -20.28 -6.78 10.75
CA TRP A 85 -20.83 -6.40 12.06
C TRP A 85 -20.25 -7.22 13.22
N ASP A 86 -19.45 -8.25 12.95
CA ASP A 86 -18.76 -9.01 13.99
C ASP A 86 -17.59 -8.19 14.53
N ILE A 87 -17.84 -7.40 15.57
CA ILE A 87 -16.86 -6.46 16.13
C ILE A 87 -15.80 -7.18 16.99
N THR A 88 -16.10 -8.39 17.45
CA THR A 88 -15.28 -9.09 18.46
C THR A 88 -14.25 -10.03 17.84
N ASN A 89 -14.58 -10.66 16.70
CA ASN A 89 -13.69 -11.65 16.07
C ASN A 89 -13.38 -11.34 14.61
N ARG A 90 -13.30 -10.05 14.23
CA ARG A 90 -12.92 -9.64 12.88
C ARG A 90 -11.45 -9.24 12.75
N THR A 91 -10.80 -9.76 11.71
CA THR A 91 -9.52 -9.23 11.24
C THR A 91 -9.75 -8.52 9.90
N ILE A 92 -9.48 -7.20 9.87
CA ILE A 92 -9.58 -6.37 8.67
C ILE A 92 -8.17 -5.94 8.25
N VAL A 93 -7.85 -6.15 6.98
CA VAL A 93 -6.60 -5.70 6.37
C VAL A 93 -6.90 -4.55 5.40
N ASP A 94 -6.26 -3.41 5.63
CA ASP A 94 -6.29 -2.26 4.72
C ASP A 94 -5.23 -2.42 3.62
N VAL A 95 -5.66 -2.40 2.35
CA VAL A 95 -4.75 -2.58 1.19
C VAL A 95 -5.03 -1.56 0.09
N PHE A 96 -3.98 -1.21 -0.66
CA PHE A 96 -4.11 -0.46 -1.90
C PHE A 96 -4.08 -1.40 -3.11
N ALA A 97 -5.13 -1.35 -3.95
CA ALA A 97 -5.26 -2.18 -5.13
C ALA A 97 -6.03 -1.49 -6.27
N SER A 98 -5.93 -2.01 -7.49
CA SER A 98 -6.74 -1.53 -8.62
C SER A 98 -8.14 -2.14 -8.59
N THR A 99 -8.23 -3.43 -8.27
CA THR A 99 -9.48 -4.20 -8.26
C THR A 99 -9.74 -4.86 -6.91
N PRO A 100 -11.00 -5.22 -6.59
CA PRO A 100 -11.33 -5.96 -5.37
C PRO A 100 -10.64 -7.34 -5.29
N SER A 101 -10.50 -8.06 -6.41
CA SER A 101 -9.81 -9.36 -6.44
C SER A 101 -8.32 -9.20 -6.10
N GLN A 102 -7.67 -8.16 -6.63
CA GLN A 102 -6.29 -7.84 -6.25
C GLN A 102 -6.17 -7.44 -4.77
N ALA A 103 -7.18 -6.78 -4.21
CA ALA A 103 -7.21 -6.45 -2.78
C ALA A 103 -7.23 -7.72 -1.92
N LYS A 104 -8.07 -8.71 -2.26
CA LYS A 104 -8.11 -10.01 -1.57
C LYS A 104 -6.76 -10.72 -1.62
N TYR A 105 -6.13 -10.76 -2.80
CA TYR A 105 -4.81 -11.37 -2.97
C TYR A 105 -3.74 -10.68 -2.12
N LYS A 106 -3.69 -9.34 -2.13
CA LYS A 106 -2.74 -8.60 -1.29
C LYS A 106 -2.99 -8.75 0.21
N ALA A 107 -4.25 -8.94 0.61
CA ALA A 107 -4.59 -9.22 2.00
C ALA A 107 -4.12 -10.63 2.38
N TYR A 108 -4.30 -11.63 1.50
CA TYR A 108 -3.75 -12.97 1.67
C TYR A 108 -2.22 -12.95 1.84
N GLU A 109 -1.48 -12.23 1.00
CA GLU A 109 -0.01 -12.12 1.11
C GLU A 109 0.48 -11.56 2.47
N ARG A 110 -0.38 -10.81 3.18
CA ARG A 110 -0.08 -10.25 4.50
C ARG A 110 -0.51 -11.16 5.65
N CYS A 111 -1.28 -12.20 5.38
CA CYS A 111 -1.74 -13.14 6.36
C CYS A 111 -0.86 -14.39 6.31
N GLU A 112 -0.65 -15.05 7.44
CA GLU A 112 0.10 -16.31 7.52
C GLU A 112 -0.79 -17.52 7.15
N TYR A 113 -1.65 -17.37 6.13
CA TYR A 113 -2.46 -18.48 5.64
C TYR A 113 -1.63 -19.37 4.73
N HIS A 114 -1.77 -20.69 4.88
CA HIS A 114 -1.05 -21.69 4.08
C HIS A 114 -1.84 -22.19 2.86
N ASP A 115 -3.11 -21.80 2.73
CA ASP A 115 -3.99 -22.20 1.64
C ASP A 115 -4.56 -20.96 0.93
N ILE A 116 -4.37 -20.91 -0.39
CA ILE A 116 -4.85 -19.82 -1.25
C ILE A 116 -6.38 -19.78 -1.34
N GLU A 117 -7.08 -20.91 -1.10
CA GLU A 117 -8.53 -20.99 -1.16
C GLU A 117 -9.23 -20.17 -0.07
N CYS A 118 -8.51 -19.80 1.00
CA CYS A 118 -9.05 -18.93 2.05
C CYS A 118 -9.57 -17.58 1.49
N MET A 119 -9.02 -17.10 0.37
CA MET A 119 -9.46 -15.87 -0.30
C MET A 119 -10.93 -15.92 -0.77
N PHE A 120 -11.49 -17.11 -0.99
CA PHE A 120 -12.89 -17.26 -1.35
C PHE A 120 -13.82 -16.79 -0.22
N GLY A 121 -13.41 -17.00 1.04
CA GLY A 121 -14.13 -16.52 2.21
C GLY A 121 -13.96 -15.02 2.50
N PHE A 122 -12.95 -14.36 1.90
CA PHE A 122 -12.68 -12.95 2.20
C PHE A 122 -13.82 -12.05 1.71
N LYS A 123 -14.25 -11.11 2.54
CA LYS A 123 -15.18 -10.04 2.15
C LYS A 123 -14.39 -8.76 1.88
N VAL A 124 -14.73 -8.03 0.82
CA VAL A 124 -14.00 -6.81 0.43
C VAL A 124 -14.96 -5.65 0.20
N ARG A 125 -14.58 -4.47 0.69
CA ARG A 125 -15.29 -3.22 0.42
C ARG A 125 -14.30 -2.08 0.20
N ARG A 126 -14.76 -1.03 -0.47
CA ARG A 126 -13.99 0.20 -0.64
C ARG A 126 -13.94 0.94 0.70
N ALA A 127 -12.75 1.44 1.05
CA ALA A 127 -12.55 2.28 2.23
C ALA A 127 -12.87 3.75 1.93
#